data_AF-A0A1J4SA66-F1
#
_entry.id   AF-A0A1J4SA66-F1
#
_cell.length_a   1.000
_cell.length_b   1.000
_cell.length_c   1.000
_cell.angle_alpha   90.00
_cell.angle_beta   90.00
_cell.angle_gamma   90.00
#
_symmetry.space_group_name_H-M   'P 1'
#
loop_
_entity.id
_entity.type
_entity.pdbx_description
1 polymer ?
#
loop_
_entity_poly.entity_id
_entity_poly.type
_entity_poly.pdbx_seq_one_letter_code
_entity_poly.pdbx_strand_id
1 'polypeptide(L)' 'MKQMENRKKGTSCWNCKFNDLSGNTFLGTCTWFAKNEKGQNKEIPPEVVDVGCKYFATKNA' A
#
# COMPACT_ATOMS: atom_id res chain seq x y z
N MET A 1 -9.63 21.29 9.93
CA MET A 1 -9.70 21.05 8.47
C MET A 1 -8.69 19.97 8.10
N LYS A 2 -8.98 19.22 7.04
CA LYS A 2 -8.50 17.86 6.75
C LYS A 2 -6.98 17.76 6.58
N GLN A 3 -6.37 16.77 7.22
CA GLN A 3 -4.99 16.35 6.98
C GLN A 3 -4.86 15.82 5.54
N MET A 4 -4.50 16.69 4.60
CA MET A 4 -4.22 16.37 3.20
C MET A 4 -2.76 16.74 2.86
N GLU A 5 -1.83 16.53 3.80
CA GLU A 5 -0.42 16.83 3.55
C GLU A 5 0.29 15.61 2.94
N ASN A 6 0.86 15.82 1.76
CA ASN A 6 1.81 14.96 1.06
C ASN A 6 1.30 13.69 0.35
N ARG A 7 0.39 13.83 -0.62
CA ARG A 7 0.32 12.88 -1.74
C ARG A 7 1.55 13.06 -2.62
N LYS A 8 2.68 12.40 -2.29
CA LYS A 8 3.82 12.31 -3.20
C LYS A 8 3.34 11.61 -4.47
N LYS A 9 3.37 12.31 -5.61
CA LYS A 9 3.03 11.70 -6.91
C LYS A 9 3.93 10.47 -7.12
N GLY A 10 3.34 9.34 -7.52
CA GLY A 10 4.08 8.10 -7.79
C GLY A 10 4.11 7.06 -6.65
N THR A 11 3.45 7.31 -5.51
CA THR A 11 3.42 6.35 -4.38
C THR A 11 2.32 5.29 -4.46
N SER A 12 1.71 5.07 -5.63
CA SER A 12 0.62 4.10 -5.79
C SER A 12 1.00 2.71 -5.26
N CYS A 13 0.02 2.02 -4.65
CA CYS A 13 0.14 0.65 -4.21
C CYS A 13 0.53 -0.30 -5.36
N TRP A 14 0.17 0.00 -6.61
CA TRP A 14 0.59 -0.79 -7.78
C TRP A 14 2.12 -0.94 -7.88
N ASN A 15 2.84 0.11 -7.46
CA ASN A 15 4.31 0.19 -7.50
C ASN A 15 4.97 -0.14 -6.15
N CYS A 16 4.19 -0.47 -5.12
CA CYS A 16 4.69 -0.70 -3.77
C CYS A 16 5.18 -2.15 -3.60
N LYS A 17 6.38 -2.35 -3.03
CA LYS A 17 6.96 -3.68 -2.76
C LYS A 17 6.18 -4.52 -1.76
N PHE A 18 5.24 -3.89 -1.05
CA PHE A 18 4.36 -4.55 -0.10
C PHE A 18 3.01 -4.97 -0.71
N ASN A 19 2.69 -4.55 -1.94
CA ASN A 19 1.50 -5.02 -2.63
C ASN A 19 1.74 -6.41 -3.23
N ASP A 20 1.00 -7.38 -2.72
CA ASP A 20 0.90 -8.74 -3.22
C ASP A 20 -0.40 -8.92 -4.03
N LEU A 21 -0.24 -9.18 -5.32
CA LEU A 21 -1.35 -9.41 -6.26
C LEU A 21 -1.62 -10.90 -6.51
N SER A 22 -0.93 -11.82 -5.81
CA SER A 22 -1.10 -13.27 -6.00
C SER A 22 -2.31 -13.86 -5.27
N GLY A 23 -2.94 -13.09 -4.38
CA GLY A 23 -4.13 -13.51 -3.63
C GLY A 23 -5.46 -13.27 -4.34
N ASN A 24 -6.57 -13.52 -3.64
CA ASN A 24 -7.94 -13.40 -4.17
C ASN A 24 -8.55 -11.99 -4.08
N THR A 25 -7.74 -10.96 -3.78
CA THR A 25 -8.20 -9.57 -3.59
C THR A 25 -8.07 -8.78 -4.88
N PHE A 26 -9.09 -7.99 -5.25
CA PHE A 26 -9.10 -7.25 -6.52
C PHE A 26 -7.99 -6.18 -6.62
N LEU A 27 -7.70 -5.48 -5.53
CA LEU A 27 -6.70 -4.40 -5.47
C LEU A 27 -5.35 -4.85 -4.90
N GLY A 28 -5.23 -6.15 -4.60
CA GLY A 28 -4.08 -6.73 -3.93
C GLY A 28 -4.14 -6.64 -2.40
N THR A 29 -3.15 -7.27 -1.79
CA THR A 29 -2.99 -7.40 -0.36
C THR A 29 -1.71 -6.69 0.09
N CYS A 30 -1.82 -5.80 1.07
CA CYS A 30 -0.69 -5.14 1.71
C CYS A 30 -0.04 -6.06 2.75
N THR A 31 1.20 -6.46 2.48
CA THR A 31 2.01 -7.34 3.33
C THR A 31 2.86 -6.60 4.37
N TRP A 32 2.84 -5.26 4.38
CA TRP A 32 3.67 -4.45 5.27
C TRP A 32 3.43 -4.78 6.74
N PHE A 33 2.16 -4.94 7.14
CA PHE A 33 1.78 -5.18 8.52
C PHE A 33 2.37 -6.50 9.06
N ALA A 34 2.26 -7.59 8.30
CA ALA A 34 2.84 -8.88 8.69
C ALA A 34 4.37 -8.83 8.72
N LYS A 35 5.00 -8.25 7.69
CA LYS A 35 6.47 -8.14 7.60
C LYS A 35 7.12 -7.29 8.69
N ASN A 36 6.36 -6.42 9.35
CA ASN A 36 6.86 -5.52 10.41
C ASN A 36 6.25 -5.85 11.78
N GLU A 37 5.67 -7.04 11.96
CA GLU A 37 5.08 -7.49 13.24
C GLU A 37 4.02 -6.51 13.79
N LYS A 38 3.27 -5.85 12.89
CA LYS A 38 2.18 -4.90 13.20
C LYS A 38 0.78 -5.48 12.98
N GLY A 39 0.68 -6.79 12.76
CA GLY A 39 -0.59 -7.50 12.55
C GLY A 39 -0.58 -8.33 11.27
N GLN A 40 -1.76 -8.74 10.81
CA GLN A 40 -1.90 -9.57 9.61
C GLN A 40 -1.86 -8.76 8.31
N ASN A 41 -1.66 -9.46 7.19
CA ASN A 41 -1.87 -8.92 5.85
C ASN A 41 -3.26 -8.31 5.72
N LYS A 42 -3.36 -7.18 5.02
CA LYS A 42 -4.63 -6.46 4.85
C LYS A 42 -4.92 -6.26 3.38
N GLU A 43 -6.17 -6.43 2.97
CA GLU A 43 -6.62 -6.01 1.65
C GLU A 43 -6.37 -4.51 1.44
N ILE A 44 -5.95 -4.12 0.24
CA ILE A 44 -5.70 -2.72 -0.09
C ILE A 44 -7.04 -2.06 -0.42
N PRO A 45 -7.43 -1.00 0.32
CA PRO A 45 -8.72 -0.38 0.07
C PRO A 45 -8.66 0.60 -1.13
N PRO A 46 -9.78 0.83 -1.82
CA PRO A 46 -9.83 1.67 -3.04
C PRO A 46 -9.31 3.10 -2.83
N GLU A 47 -9.50 3.67 -1.65
CA GLU A 47 -9.10 5.05 -1.35
C GLU A 47 -7.58 5.25 -1.26
N VAL A 48 -6.79 4.18 -1.10
CA VAL A 48 -5.32 4.27 -1.03
C VAL A 48 -4.61 3.64 -2.23
N VAL A 49 -5.27 2.79 -3.04
CA VAL A 49 -4.60 2.00 -4.08
C VAL A 49 -3.85 2.87 -5.10
N ASP A 50 -4.46 3.96 -5.56
CA ASP A 50 -3.87 4.84 -6.58
C ASP A 50 -2.98 5.93 -6.00
N VAL A 51 -3.20 6.33 -4.74
CA VAL A 51 -2.47 7.45 -4.11
C VAL A 51 -1.33 6.98 -3.20
N GLY A 52 -1.38 5.75 -2.69
CA GLY A 52 -0.42 5.21 -1.75
C GLY A 52 -0.68 5.58 -0.28
N CYS A 53 0.28 5.22 0.56
CA CYS A 53 0.26 5.53 1.98
C CYS A 53 1.67 5.84 2.51
N LYS A 54 1.78 6.25 3.78
CA LYS A 54 3.06 6.55 4.43
C LYS A 54 4.06 5.39 4.50
N TYR A 55 3.62 4.17 4.22
CA TYR A 55 4.43 2.96 4.21
C TYR A 55 4.92 2.56 2.81
N PHE A 56 4.67 3.39 1.79
CA PHE A 56 5.10 3.13 0.43
C PHE A 56 6.61 2.90 0.35
N ALA A 57 7.01 1.84 -0.33
CA ALA A 57 8.38 1.59 -0.74
C ALA A 57 8.36 0.99 -2.15
N THR A 58 9.20 1.50 -3.05
CA THR A 58 9.29 1.04 -4.44
C THR A 58 9.70 -0.44 -4.53
N LYS A 59 9.14 -1.17 -5.50
CA LYS A 59 9.55 -2.56 -5.85
C LYS A 59 11.00 -2.63 -6.32
N ASN A 60 11.47 -1.58 -7.01
CA ASN A 60 12.81 -1.48 -7.56
C ASN A 60 13.54 -0.36 -6.81
N ALA A 61 14.42 -0.74 -5.88
CA ALA A 61 15.42 0.11 -5.25
C ALA A 61 16.79 -0.46 -5.59
#